data_AF-A0AAD7BBP0-F1
#
_entry.id   AF-A0AAD7BBP0-F1
#
_cell.length_a   1.000
_cell.length_b   1.000
_cell.length_c   1.000
_cell.angle_alpha   90.00
_cell.angle_beta   90.00
_cell.angle_gamma   90.00
#
_symmetry.space_group_name_H-M   'P 1'
#
loop_
_entity.id
_entity.type
_entity.pdbx_description
1 polymer ?
#
loop_
_entity_poly.entity_id
_entity_poly.type
_entity_poly.pdbx_seq_one_letter_code
_entity_poly.pdbx_strand_id
1 'polypeptide(L)'
;HPQWYIRCIMYLVAFLHTKHRVTFRGAGLILVCLGFIFSCLMGNFSDAVALPRTLKTVFSRFDINDHFTVHPICFQCHHVFEPDIDPDTFCSDCEEEVFGARASENIDSEPDGAGDGPRLGKRRPNLVSPIQLLSTGLQDFFKRPGMVSAVNCWRSRTQVEGELNCMQDGRVWNEMKDKDGNSFFHGPHADEEIRLGVSFSLDCCSLHNRYRSENLIFSGGTGQKEPTAEQLQHYLKIIVDDLIMLYEDGIVVNTPEFPNGIIVRVESYVLADHR
;
A
#
# COMPACT_ATOMS: atom_id res chain seq x y z
N HIS A 1 10.62 -3.31 22.25
CA HIS A 1 11.64 -2.70 23.14
C HIS A 1 11.61 -3.37 24.51
N PRO A 2 12.74 -3.69 25.17
CA PRO A 2 12.73 -4.42 26.45
C PRO A 2 12.08 -3.63 27.60
N GLN A 3 12.32 -2.32 27.68
CA GLN A 3 11.79 -1.45 28.74
C GLN A 3 10.33 -1.04 28.49
N TRP A 4 9.47 -1.17 29.51
CA TRP A 4 8.04 -0.88 29.44
C TRP A 4 7.74 0.62 29.19
N TYR A 5 8.46 1.52 29.84
CA TYR A 5 8.22 2.97 29.74
C TYR A 5 8.51 3.51 28.33
N ILE A 6 9.54 2.96 27.66
CA ILE A 6 9.82 3.26 26.24
C ILE A 6 8.68 2.75 25.35
N ARG A 7 8.06 1.61 25.64
CA ARG A 7 6.86 1.15 24.91
C ARG A 7 5.69 2.13 25.09
N CYS A 8 5.46 2.61 26.31
CA CYS A 8 4.41 3.59 26.59
C CYS A 8 4.63 4.91 25.83
N ILE A 9 5.86 5.42 25.80
CA ILE A 9 6.22 6.64 25.07
C ILE A 9 6.03 6.44 23.57
N MET A 10 6.54 5.34 23.02
CA MET A 10 6.36 5.01 21.61
C MET A 10 4.86 4.91 21.26
N TYR A 11 4.05 4.24 22.09
CA TYR A 11 2.60 4.10 21.87
C TYR A 11 1.89 5.46 21.92
N LEU A 12 2.22 6.31 22.89
CA LEU A 12 1.67 7.65 23.01
C LEU A 12 1.96 8.47 21.74
N VAL A 13 3.21 8.46 21.27
CA VAL A 13 3.60 9.20 20.06
C VAL A 13 2.90 8.65 18.81
N ALA A 14 2.79 7.32 18.68
CA ALA A 14 2.05 6.71 17.59
C ALA A 14 0.56 7.10 17.64
N PHE A 15 -0.07 7.05 18.81
CA PHE A 15 -1.46 7.45 19.02
C PHE A 15 -1.71 8.93 18.72
N LEU A 16 -0.82 9.81 19.16
CA LEU A 16 -0.91 11.25 18.88
C LEU A 16 -0.78 11.54 17.38
N HIS A 17 0.12 10.84 16.70
CA HIS A 17 0.25 10.99 15.25
C HIS A 17 -1.01 10.49 14.53
N THR A 18 -1.49 9.28 14.84
CA THR A 18 -2.62 8.66 14.12
C THR A 18 -3.97 9.32 14.44
N LYS A 19 -4.24 9.64 15.71
CA LYS A 19 -5.53 10.20 16.14
C LYS A 19 -5.61 11.71 16.07
N HIS A 20 -4.50 12.39 16.40
CA HIS A 20 -4.47 13.85 16.52
C HIS A 20 -3.68 14.53 15.40
N ARG A 21 -3.23 13.77 14.38
CA ARG A 21 -2.53 14.27 13.19
C ARG A 21 -1.30 15.13 13.51
N VAL A 22 -0.62 14.83 14.61
CA VAL A 22 0.64 15.49 14.95
C VAL A 22 1.63 15.28 13.80
N THR A 23 2.29 16.35 13.34
CA THR A 23 3.20 16.25 12.21
C THR A 23 4.42 15.37 12.52
N PHE A 24 5.07 14.82 11.49
CA PHE A 24 6.31 14.03 11.65
C PHE A 24 7.38 14.77 12.46
N ARG A 25 7.55 16.07 12.20
CA ARG A 25 8.47 16.93 12.96
C ARG A 25 8.04 17.07 14.42
N GLY A 26 6.74 17.30 14.67
CA GLY A 26 6.19 17.37 16.03
C GLY A 26 6.39 16.08 16.81
N ALA A 27 6.13 14.93 16.20
CA ALA A 27 6.36 13.61 16.81
C ALA A 27 7.86 13.39 17.11
N GLY A 28 8.75 13.80 16.20
CA GLY A 28 10.20 13.77 16.43
C GLY A 28 10.62 14.63 17.63
N LEU A 29 10.12 15.86 17.73
CA LEU A 29 10.41 16.74 18.87
C LEU A 29 9.93 16.14 20.19
N ILE A 30 8.73 15.56 20.24
CA ILE A 30 8.21 14.90 21.45
C ILE A 30 9.14 13.75 21.87
N LEU A 31 9.58 12.92 20.91
CA LEU A 31 10.50 11.82 21.18
C LEU A 31 11.86 12.31 21.71
N VAL A 32 12.46 13.33 21.11
CA VAL A 32 13.73 13.89 21.58
C VAL A 32 13.58 14.49 22.97
N CYS A 33 12.55 15.31 23.21
CA CYS A 33 12.30 15.94 24.51
C CYS A 33 12.08 14.90 25.62
N LEU A 34 11.24 13.89 25.37
CA LEU A 34 11.03 12.81 26.34
C LEU A 34 12.31 12.00 26.53
N GLY A 35 13.04 11.69 25.47
CA GLY A 35 14.34 11.02 25.56
C GLY A 35 15.31 11.77 26.49
N PHE A 36 15.40 13.08 26.35
CA PHE A 36 16.24 13.94 27.19
C PHE A 36 15.77 13.96 28.65
N ILE A 37 14.48 14.20 28.90
CA ILE A 37 13.92 14.26 30.26
C ILE A 37 14.16 12.94 31.00
N PHE A 38 13.87 11.81 30.38
CA PHE A 38 14.08 10.50 30.99
C PHE A 38 15.56 10.18 31.20
N SER A 39 16.45 10.66 30.30
CA SER A 39 17.90 10.49 30.47
C SER A 39 18.41 11.25 31.71
N CYS A 40 17.94 12.48 31.92
CA CYS A 40 18.30 13.28 33.08
C CYS A 40 17.76 12.71 34.40
N LEU A 41 16.56 12.12 34.40
CA LEU A 41 15.92 11.58 35.60
C LEU A 41 16.45 10.20 36.01
N MET A 42 16.85 9.36 35.05
CA MET A 42 17.18 7.95 35.29
C MET A 42 18.69 7.66 35.39
N GLY A 43 19.54 8.67 35.18
CA GLY A 43 20.98 8.67 35.55
C GLY A 43 21.89 7.67 34.82
N ASN A 44 21.37 6.76 33.99
CA ASN A 44 22.15 5.77 33.24
C ASN A 44 21.43 5.36 31.96
N PHE A 45 21.79 5.95 30.82
CA PHE A 45 21.52 5.36 29.51
C PHE A 45 22.81 4.76 28.98
N SER A 46 22.83 3.44 28.83
CA SER A 46 23.72 2.80 27.85
C SER A 46 23.12 3.07 26.46
N ASP A 47 23.95 3.47 25.49
CA ASP A 47 23.52 3.76 24.11
C ASP A 47 22.68 2.63 23.47
N ALA A 48 22.82 1.40 23.96
CA ALA A 48 22.04 0.24 23.55
C ALA A 48 20.52 0.33 23.86
N VAL A 49 20.07 1.25 24.72
CA VAL A 49 18.67 1.34 25.20
C VAL A 49 18.01 2.67 24.78
N ALA A 50 18.53 3.35 23.75
CA ALA A 50 18.03 4.67 23.35
C ALA A 50 16.56 4.63 22.86
N LEU A 51 15.78 5.61 23.33
CA LEU A 51 14.45 5.92 22.80
C LEU A 51 14.59 6.28 21.30
N PRO A 52 13.67 5.81 20.42
CA PRO A 52 13.66 6.24 19.04
C PRO A 52 13.63 7.76 18.93
N ARG A 53 14.47 8.33 18.08
CA ARG A 53 14.49 9.78 17.82
C ARG A 53 13.54 10.20 16.69
N THR A 54 13.02 9.24 15.93
CA THR A 54 12.15 9.50 14.78
C THR A 54 10.88 8.66 14.86
N LEU A 55 9.79 9.23 14.35
CA LEU A 55 8.51 8.53 14.20
C LEU A 55 8.64 7.30 13.29
N LYS A 56 9.50 7.35 12.25
CA LYS A 56 9.80 6.22 11.37
C LYS A 56 10.33 5.01 12.15
N THR A 57 11.24 5.25 13.09
CA THR A 57 11.77 4.17 13.95
C THR A 57 10.70 3.65 14.92
N VAL A 58 9.80 4.52 15.42
CA VAL A 58 8.66 4.08 16.25
C VAL A 58 7.73 3.16 15.45
N PHE A 59 7.38 3.56 14.23
CA PHE A 59 6.51 2.83 13.32
C PHE A 59 7.11 1.47 12.94
N SER A 60 8.37 1.46 12.51
CA SER A 60 9.12 0.23 12.23
C SER A 60 9.18 -0.71 13.46
N ARG A 61 9.33 -0.18 14.68
CA ARG A 61 9.36 -1.01 15.91
C ARG A 61 7.99 -1.57 16.31
N PHE A 62 6.90 -0.95 15.86
CA PHE A 62 5.54 -1.45 16.05
C PHE A 62 5.01 -2.23 14.85
N ASP A 63 5.81 -2.37 13.79
CA ASP A 63 5.38 -2.93 12.52
C ASP A 63 4.16 -2.17 11.94
N ILE A 64 4.05 -0.88 12.25
CA ILE A 64 3.09 0.04 11.62
C ILE A 64 3.78 0.54 10.35
N ASN A 65 3.83 -0.32 9.34
CA ASN A 65 4.41 0.03 8.06
C ASN A 65 3.31 0.43 7.09
N ASP A 66 3.63 1.39 6.22
CA ASP A 66 2.81 1.71 5.08
C ASP A 66 2.90 0.56 4.06
N HIS A 67 1.76 -0.03 3.68
CA HIS A 67 1.69 -1.18 2.76
C HIS A 67 1.65 -0.76 1.28
N PHE A 68 2.24 0.39 0.94
CA PHE A 68 2.36 0.87 -0.43
C PHE A 68 3.80 0.81 -0.90
N THR A 69 3.98 0.60 -2.20
CA THR A 69 5.26 0.68 -2.88
C THR A 69 5.42 2.08 -3.46
N VAL A 70 6.59 2.69 -3.27
CA VAL A 70 6.87 4.02 -3.83
C VAL A 70 7.47 3.85 -5.22
N HIS A 71 6.72 4.24 -6.24
CA HIS A 71 7.13 4.16 -7.63
C HIS A 71 7.75 5.47 -8.11
N PRO A 72 8.90 5.45 -8.80
CA PRO A 72 9.38 6.58 -9.59
C PRO A 72 8.40 6.91 -10.71
N ILE A 73 8.20 8.19 -10.98
CA ILE A 73 7.29 8.65 -12.02
C ILE A 73 7.98 9.72 -12.86
N CYS A 74 7.78 9.68 -14.17
CA CYS A 74 8.20 10.77 -15.03
C CYS A 74 7.43 12.06 -14.67
N PHE A 75 8.16 13.13 -14.35
CA PHE A 75 7.56 14.40 -13.94
C PHE A 75 6.79 15.13 -15.04
N GLN A 76 6.98 14.75 -16.32
CA GLN A 76 6.24 15.32 -17.46
C GLN A 76 5.02 14.49 -17.84
N CYS A 77 5.21 13.24 -18.27
CA CYS A 77 4.11 12.41 -18.78
C CYS A 77 3.41 11.56 -17.71
N HIS A 78 3.99 11.45 -16.51
CA HIS A 78 3.51 10.60 -15.42
C HIS A 78 3.57 9.09 -15.68
N HIS A 79 4.41 8.64 -16.61
CA HIS A 79 4.74 7.22 -16.75
C HIS A 79 5.27 6.66 -15.42
N VAL A 80 4.71 5.53 -14.99
CA VAL A 80 5.02 4.88 -13.71
C VAL A 80 6.05 3.78 -13.96
N PHE A 81 7.14 3.80 -13.21
CA PHE A 81 8.23 2.82 -13.34
C PHE A 81 8.25 1.82 -12.19
N GLU A 82 8.97 0.71 -12.37
CA GLU A 82 9.29 -0.21 -11.28
C GLU A 82 10.14 0.51 -10.20
N PRO A 83 10.04 0.10 -8.93
CA PRO A 83 10.72 0.80 -7.83
C PRO A 83 12.26 0.78 -7.91
N ASP A 84 12.81 -0.21 -8.61
CA ASP A 84 14.24 -0.54 -8.68
C ASP A 84 14.87 -0.25 -10.05
N ILE A 85 14.24 0.59 -10.88
CA ILE A 85 14.84 1.03 -12.15
C ILE A 85 16.19 1.72 -11.97
N ASP A 86 17.03 1.63 -13.00
CA ASP A 86 18.33 2.28 -13.02
C ASP A 86 18.17 3.82 -12.89
N PRO A 87 18.89 4.48 -11.97
CA PRO A 87 18.88 5.94 -11.84
C PRO A 87 19.26 6.74 -13.08
N ASP A 88 19.91 6.11 -14.06
CA ASP A 88 20.27 6.72 -15.34
C ASP A 88 19.22 6.44 -16.44
N THR A 89 18.05 5.90 -16.07
CA THR A 89 16.92 5.65 -16.98
C THR A 89 16.24 6.94 -17.41
N PHE A 90 16.00 7.05 -18.71
CA PHE A 90 15.17 8.08 -19.33
C PHE A 90 13.75 7.57 -19.56
N CYS A 91 12.78 8.47 -19.57
CA CYS A 91 11.40 8.10 -19.83
C CYS A 91 11.21 7.62 -21.29
N SER A 92 10.56 6.47 -21.47
CA SER A 92 10.28 5.90 -22.80
C SER A 92 9.38 6.76 -23.67
N ASP A 93 8.51 7.58 -23.06
CA ASP A 93 7.41 8.25 -23.77
C ASP A 93 7.75 9.71 -24.12
N CYS A 94 8.64 10.33 -23.35
CA CYS A 94 9.00 11.75 -23.53
C CYS A 94 10.51 12.05 -23.41
N GLU A 95 11.35 11.02 -23.27
CA GLU A 95 12.82 11.10 -23.23
C GLU A 95 13.39 11.95 -22.08
N GLU A 96 12.57 12.29 -21.09
CA GLU A 96 12.96 13.09 -19.93
C GLU A 96 13.71 12.27 -18.86
N GLU A 97 14.60 12.93 -18.14
CA GLU A 97 15.29 12.32 -16.99
C GLU A 97 14.31 12.04 -15.85
N VAL A 98 14.18 10.76 -15.48
CA VAL A 98 13.31 10.35 -14.37
C VAL A 98 13.90 10.76 -13.02
N PHE A 99 15.23 10.76 -12.91
CA PHE A 99 15.95 11.08 -11.69
C PHE A 99 16.64 12.44 -11.78
N GLY A 100 16.57 13.22 -10.71
CA GLY A 100 17.26 14.49 -10.62
C GLY A 100 18.77 14.33 -10.53
N ALA A 101 19.47 15.46 -10.57
CA ALA A 101 20.91 15.52 -10.31
C ALA A 101 21.25 14.83 -8.97
N ARG A 102 22.43 14.20 -8.91
CA ARG A 102 22.95 13.68 -7.63
C ARG A 102 22.95 14.82 -6.62
N ALA A 103 22.25 14.64 -5.51
CA ALA A 103 22.38 15.56 -4.41
C ALA A 103 23.86 15.62 -4.03
N SER A 104 24.50 16.78 -4.14
CA SER A 104 25.74 16.99 -3.40
C SER A 104 25.34 16.89 -1.93
N GLU A 105 25.87 15.91 -1.20
CA GLU A 105 25.74 15.87 0.26
C GLU A 105 26.47 17.10 0.82
N ASN A 106 25.80 18.25 0.85
CA ASN A 106 26.30 19.43 1.54
C ASN A 106 25.57 19.54 2.89
N ILE A 107 26.36 19.25 3.92
CA ILE A 107 26.43 19.97 5.21
C ILE A 107 25.10 20.06 5.97
N ASP A 108 24.69 18.96 6.59
CA ASP A 108 23.89 18.96 7.84
C ASP A 108 23.93 17.59 8.57
N SER A 109 24.80 16.66 8.13
CA SER A 109 25.05 15.43 8.89
C SER A 109 26.14 15.71 9.91
N GLU A 110 25.81 15.61 11.20
CA GLU A 110 26.80 15.59 12.27
C GLU A 110 27.91 14.55 11.97
N PRO A 111 29.17 14.86 12.30
CA PRO A 111 30.31 14.05 11.88
C PRO A 111 30.45 12.83 12.79
N ASP A 112 29.81 11.72 12.42
CA ASP A 112 30.19 10.42 12.94
C ASP A 112 31.33 9.84 12.10
N GLY A 113 32.54 9.86 12.67
CA GLY A 113 33.54 8.81 12.50
C GLY A 113 34.27 8.73 11.16
N ALA A 114 35.55 9.05 11.23
CA ALA A 114 36.62 8.79 10.25
C ALA A 114 36.41 7.65 9.24
N GLY A 115 36.56 7.99 7.96
CA GLY A 115 36.95 7.06 6.89
C GLY A 115 35.87 6.81 5.83
N ASP A 116 35.79 7.69 4.82
CA ASP A 116 35.87 7.33 3.40
C ASP A 116 35.72 8.60 2.54
N GLY A 117 36.14 8.54 1.27
CA GLY A 117 36.01 9.66 0.32
C GLY A 117 34.57 10.16 0.13
N PRO A 118 34.36 11.23 -0.66
CA PRO A 118 33.02 11.80 -0.87
C PRO A 118 32.05 10.72 -1.36
N ARG A 119 31.08 10.35 -0.51
CA ARG A 119 29.98 9.46 -0.87
C ARG A 119 29.11 10.22 -1.85
N LEU A 120 29.15 9.83 -3.13
CA LEU A 120 28.22 10.35 -4.11
C LEU A 120 26.80 9.96 -3.68
N GLY A 121 26.00 10.96 -3.30
CA GLY A 121 24.62 10.76 -2.89
C GLY A 121 23.80 10.05 -3.98
N LYS A 122 22.90 9.15 -3.57
CA LYS A 122 21.98 8.47 -4.50
C LYS A 122 21.13 9.50 -5.24
N ARG A 123 21.00 9.37 -6.56
CA ARG A 123 20.03 10.16 -7.34
C ARG A 123 18.62 9.82 -6.84
N ARG A 124 17.77 10.84 -6.71
CA ARG A 124 16.38 10.67 -6.29
C ARG A 124 15.46 10.93 -7.49
N PRO A 125 14.36 10.19 -7.64
CA PRO A 125 13.37 10.50 -8.67
C PRO A 125 12.88 11.94 -8.54
N ASN A 126 12.66 12.61 -9.66
CA ASN A 126 12.09 13.96 -9.70
C ASN A 126 10.64 13.97 -9.19
N LEU A 127 9.91 12.88 -9.41
CA LEU A 127 8.55 12.66 -8.92
C LEU A 127 8.37 11.20 -8.50
N VAL A 128 7.57 10.98 -7.45
CA VAL A 128 7.23 9.65 -6.95
C VAL A 128 5.74 9.57 -6.61
N SER A 129 5.16 8.38 -6.66
CA SER A 129 3.83 8.12 -6.12
C SER A 129 3.81 6.84 -5.28
N PRO A 130 3.17 6.86 -4.11
CA PRO A 130 2.84 5.65 -3.37
C PRO A 130 1.68 4.92 -4.05
N ILE A 131 1.87 3.66 -4.41
CA ILE A 131 0.86 2.82 -5.06
C ILE A 131 0.75 1.51 -4.28
N GLN A 132 -0.49 1.10 -3.98
CA GLN A 132 -0.78 -0.21 -3.40
C GLN A 132 -1.62 -1.01 -4.40
N LEU A 133 -1.01 -2.06 -4.96
CA LEU A 133 -1.69 -2.98 -5.86
C LEU A 133 -2.64 -3.90 -5.09
N LEU A 134 -3.72 -4.33 -5.76
CA LEU A 134 -4.70 -5.21 -5.16
C LEU A 134 -4.06 -6.57 -4.86
N SER A 135 -3.22 -7.08 -5.75
CA SER A 135 -2.48 -8.33 -5.55
C SER A 135 -1.68 -8.34 -4.24
N THR A 136 -0.94 -7.26 -3.93
CA THR A 136 -0.21 -7.09 -2.67
C THR A 136 -1.18 -7.00 -1.48
N GLY A 137 -2.24 -6.21 -1.60
CA GLY A 137 -3.25 -6.08 -0.54
C GLY A 137 -3.94 -7.40 -0.20
N LEU A 138 -4.19 -8.26 -1.19
CA LEU A 138 -4.80 -9.58 -0.99
C LEU A 138 -3.90 -10.52 -0.19
N GLN A 139 -2.57 -10.45 -0.37
CA GLN A 139 -1.65 -11.25 0.44
C GLN A 139 -1.80 -10.93 1.93
N ASP A 140 -1.86 -9.64 2.28
CA ASP A 140 -2.05 -9.21 3.66
C ASP A 140 -3.47 -9.49 4.17
N PHE A 141 -4.47 -9.35 3.30
CA PHE A 141 -5.86 -9.67 3.61
C PHE A 141 -6.01 -11.11 4.09
N PHE A 142 -5.42 -12.07 3.37
CA PHE A 142 -5.54 -13.51 3.63
C PHE A 142 -4.58 -14.07 4.68
N LYS A 143 -3.55 -13.31 5.09
CA LYS A 143 -2.76 -13.65 6.28
C LYS A 143 -3.61 -13.66 7.56
N ARG A 144 -4.75 -12.96 7.56
CA ARG A 144 -5.67 -12.92 8.70
C ARG A 144 -6.45 -14.24 8.82
N PRO A 145 -6.47 -14.87 10.00
CA PRO A 145 -7.13 -16.16 10.18
C PRO A 145 -8.64 -16.08 9.91
N GLY A 146 -9.19 -17.09 9.25
CA GLY A 146 -10.62 -17.21 8.94
C GLY A 146 -11.07 -16.44 7.70
N MET A 147 -10.19 -15.71 7.00
CA MET A 147 -10.60 -14.97 5.80
C MET A 147 -10.94 -15.87 4.62
N VAL A 148 -10.29 -17.02 4.46
CA VAL A 148 -10.62 -17.96 3.39
C VAL A 148 -12.03 -18.50 3.56
N SER A 149 -12.40 -18.92 4.79
CA SER A 149 -13.77 -19.32 5.09
C SER A 149 -14.77 -18.17 4.89
N ALA A 150 -14.43 -16.94 5.33
CA ALA A 150 -15.30 -15.79 5.19
C ALA A 150 -15.59 -15.45 3.72
N VAL A 151 -14.58 -15.47 2.84
CA VAL A 151 -14.80 -15.18 1.42
C VAL A 151 -15.48 -16.30 0.66
N ASN A 152 -15.41 -17.55 1.13
CA ASN A 152 -16.09 -18.69 0.51
C ASN A 152 -17.48 -18.98 1.06
N CYS A 153 -17.97 -18.21 2.05
CA CYS A 153 -19.27 -18.47 2.68
C CYS A 153 -20.46 -18.44 1.69
N TRP A 154 -20.33 -17.69 0.60
CA TRP A 154 -21.36 -17.62 -0.45
C TRP A 154 -21.58 -18.96 -1.15
N ARG A 155 -20.58 -19.86 -1.19
CA ARG A 155 -20.70 -21.18 -1.86
C ARG A 155 -21.75 -22.06 -1.22
N SER A 156 -21.91 -21.96 0.10
CA SER A 156 -22.90 -22.74 0.87
C SER A 156 -24.29 -22.11 0.91
N ARG A 157 -24.48 -20.97 0.26
CA ARG A 157 -25.73 -20.23 0.35
C ARG A 157 -26.75 -20.73 -0.67
N THR A 158 -27.99 -20.90 -0.22
CA THR A 158 -29.13 -21.18 -1.10
C THR A 158 -29.62 -19.87 -1.75
N GLN A 159 -29.70 -19.85 -3.08
CA GLN A 159 -30.33 -18.76 -3.82
C GLN A 159 -31.81 -19.08 -4.03
N VAL A 160 -32.66 -18.06 -3.91
CA VAL A 160 -34.08 -18.14 -4.26
C VAL A 160 -34.24 -17.53 -5.64
N GLU A 161 -34.82 -18.27 -6.58
CA GLU A 161 -35.01 -17.82 -7.95
C GLU A 161 -35.90 -16.55 -7.98
N GLY A 162 -35.41 -15.49 -8.63
CA GLY A 162 -36.12 -14.22 -8.76
C GLY A 162 -35.86 -13.21 -7.62
N GLU A 163 -35.15 -13.57 -6.56
CA GLU A 163 -34.80 -12.64 -5.47
C GLU A 163 -33.30 -12.32 -5.44
N LEU A 164 -32.96 -11.03 -5.51
CA LEU A 164 -31.58 -10.53 -5.40
C LEU A 164 -31.36 -9.95 -4.01
N ASN A 165 -30.71 -10.70 -3.13
CA ASN A 165 -30.47 -10.31 -1.73
C ASN A 165 -29.03 -9.81 -1.51
N CYS A 166 -28.10 -10.08 -2.44
CA CYS A 166 -26.71 -9.65 -2.37
C CYS A 166 -26.08 -9.51 -3.77
N MET A 167 -24.83 -9.06 -3.82
CA MET A 167 -24.08 -8.93 -5.08
C MET A 167 -23.89 -10.28 -5.80
N GLN A 168 -23.75 -11.38 -5.06
CA GLN A 168 -23.55 -12.73 -5.60
C GLN A 168 -24.79 -13.29 -6.30
N ASP A 169 -25.98 -12.77 -6.00
CA ASP A 169 -27.21 -13.18 -6.72
C ASP A 169 -27.29 -12.49 -8.10
N GLY A 170 -26.44 -11.47 -8.34
CA GLY A 170 -26.47 -10.65 -9.54
C GLY A 170 -26.00 -11.38 -10.79
N ARG A 171 -26.36 -10.79 -11.94
CA ARG A 171 -26.04 -11.35 -13.27
C ARG A 171 -24.55 -11.63 -13.48
N VAL A 172 -23.68 -10.71 -13.06
CA VAL A 172 -22.23 -10.85 -13.24
C VAL A 172 -21.71 -12.12 -12.57
N TRP A 173 -22.12 -12.38 -11.32
CA TRP A 173 -21.66 -13.58 -10.60
C TRP A 173 -22.09 -14.89 -11.29
N ASN A 174 -23.25 -14.88 -11.95
CA ASN A 174 -23.85 -16.08 -12.53
C ASN A 174 -23.46 -16.31 -14.00
N GLU A 175 -23.25 -15.24 -14.77
CA GLU A 175 -23.02 -15.31 -16.22
C GLU A 175 -21.57 -15.11 -16.63
N MET A 176 -20.74 -14.49 -15.77
CA MET A 176 -19.35 -14.16 -16.11
C MET A 176 -18.55 -15.40 -16.48
N LYS A 177 -17.71 -15.25 -17.50
CA LYS A 177 -16.83 -16.30 -17.99
C LYS A 177 -15.39 -16.07 -17.56
N ASP A 178 -14.65 -17.15 -17.39
CA ASP A 178 -13.19 -17.10 -17.30
C ASP A 178 -12.55 -17.04 -18.70
N LYS A 179 -11.22 -16.93 -18.74
CA LYS A 179 -10.44 -16.89 -19.99
C LYS A 179 -10.66 -18.10 -20.91
N ASP A 180 -11.09 -19.22 -20.35
CA ASP A 180 -11.34 -20.48 -21.06
C ASP A 180 -12.81 -20.61 -21.52
N GLY A 181 -13.66 -19.63 -21.21
CA GLY A 181 -15.08 -19.60 -21.56
C GLY A 181 -16.00 -20.36 -20.60
N ASN A 182 -15.47 -20.89 -19.49
CA ASN A 182 -16.24 -21.55 -18.44
C ASN A 182 -16.80 -20.51 -17.46
N SER A 183 -17.74 -20.88 -16.59
CA SER A 183 -18.24 -19.93 -15.57
C SER A 183 -17.10 -19.50 -14.63
N PHE A 184 -16.94 -18.19 -14.44
CA PHE A 184 -15.92 -17.67 -13.53
C PHE A 184 -16.25 -17.98 -12.07
N PHE A 185 -17.48 -18.13 -11.60
CA PHE A 185 -17.70 -18.47 -10.18
C PHE A 185 -18.08 -19.94 -9.97
N HIS A 186 -18.59 -20.62 -11.00
CA HIS A 186 -19.10 -21.99 -10.91
C HIS A 186 -18.39 -22.97 -11.86
N GLY A 187 -17.22 -22.59 -12.37
CA GLY A 187 -16.44 -23.40 -13.31
C GLY A 187 -15.76 -24.62 -12.66
N PRO A 188 -15.14 -25.50 -13.48
CA PRO A 188 -14.57 -26.77 -13.02
C PRO A 188 -13.51 -26.65 -11.91
N HIS A 189 -12.76 -25.56 -11.90
CA HIS A 189 -11.67 -25.30 -10.94
C HIS A 189 -12.08 -24.38 -9.78
N ALA A 190 -13.34 -23.93 -9.73
CA ALA A 190 -13.80 -22.96 -8.72
C ALA A 190 -13.66 -23.48 -7.29
N ASP A 191 -13.67 -24.80 -7.09
CA ASP A 191 -13.50 -25.41 -5.76
C ASP A 191 -12.03 -25.55 -5.33
N GLU A 192 -11.09 -25.53 -6.28
CA GLU A 192 -9.66 -25.68 -6.06
C GLU A 192 -8.95 -24.34 -5.78
N GLU A 193 -9.60 -23.22 -6.11
CA GLU A 193 -9.07 -21.86 -5.96
C GLU A 193 -10.05 -20.91 -5.26
N ILE A 194 -9.57 -19.76 -4.81
CA ILE A 194 -10.43 -18.69 -4.27
C ILE A 194 -10.77 -17.72 -5.41
N ARG A 195 -12.06 -17.50 -5.62
CA ARG A 195 -12.57 -16.58 -6.65
C ARG A 195 -13.30 -15.42 -6.00
N LEU A 196 -12.82 -14.21 -6.25
CA LEU A 196 -13.31 -12.99 -5.63
C LEU A 196 -13.97 -12.07 -6.66
N GLY A 197 -15.15 -11.56 -6.33
CA GLY A 197 -15.72 -10.39 -7.00
C GLY A 197 -15.35 -9.12 -6.24
N VAL A 198 -14.67 -8.19 -6.90
CA VAL A 198 -14.24 -6.91 -6.32
C VAL A 198 -14.92 -5.76 -7.03
N SER A 199 -15.53 -4.87 -6.26
CA SER A 199 -16.09 -3.63 -6.80
C SER A 199 -15.08 -2.49 -6.70
N PHE A 200 -14.79 -1.83 -7.82
CA PHE A 200 -14.02 -0.60 -7.82
C PHE A 200 -14.96 0.62 -7.83
N SER A 201 -14.76 1.49 -6.86
CA SER A 201 -15.44 2.79 -6.78
C SER A 201 -14.42 3.89 -7.02
N LEU A 202 -14.55 4.60 -8.14
CA LEU A 202 -13.75 5.78 -8.44
C LEU A 202 -14.37 7.00 -7.74
N ASP A 203 -13.74 7.44 -6.64
CA ASP A 203 -14.20 8.58 -5.84
C ASP A 203 -13.58 9.89 -6.36
N CYS A 204 -13.89 10.26 -7.61
CA CYS A 204 -13.36 11.48 -8.23
C CYS A 204 -14.21 12.73 -7.96
N CYS A 205 -15.20 12.68 -7.05
CA CYS A 205 -16.04 13.84 -6.71
C CYS A 205 -16.21 14.00 -5.19
N SER A 206 -15.90 15.19 -4.69
CA SER A 206 -16.10 15.68 -3.32
C SER A 206 -17.58 15.57 -2.89
N LEU A 207 -18.00 15.43 -1.62
CA LEU A 207 -17.50 16.03 -0.37
C LEU A 207 -17.88 15.15 0.86
N HIS A 208 -16.94 15.12 1.81
CA HIS A 208 -17.17 15.12 3.26
C HIS A 208 -17.27 13.83 4.10
N ASN A 209 -17.27 12.58 3.59
CA ASN A 209 -17.48 11.44 4.53
C ASN A 209 -16.92 10.03 4.23
N ARG A 210 -15.90 9.80 3.38
CA ARG A 210 -15.52 8.41 3.01
C ARG A 210 -14.15 7.88 3.47
N TYR A 211 -13.44 8.57 4.36
CA TYR A 211 -12.04 8.24 4.70
C TYR A 211 -11.86 7.25 5.86
N ARG A 212 -11.74 5.95 5.55
CA ARG A 212 -10.75 5.10 6.22
C ARG A 212 -9.62 4.82 5.24
N SER A 213 -8.40 5.19 5.60
CA SER A 213 -7.18 4.95 4.80
C SER A 213 -6.98 3.47 4.46
N GLU A 214 -7.54 2.58 5.28
CA GLU A 214 -7.55 1.13 5.12
C GLU A 214 -8.35 0.63 3.89
N ASN A 215 -9.23 1.47 3.32
CA ASN A 215 -10.18 1.08 2.25
C ASN A 215 -9.96 1.84 0.93
N LEU A 216 -8.92 2.66 0.82
CA LEU A 216 -8.61 3.41 -0.38
C LEU A 216 -7.66 2.59 -1.25
N ILE A 217 -8.21 1.87 -2.24
CA ILE A 217 -7.41 1.14 -3.24
C ILE A 217 -6.64 2.12 -4.16
N PHE A 218 -7.05 3.39 -4.19
CA PHE A 218 -6.30 4.44 -4.85
C PHE A 218 -6.57 5.80 -4.18
N SER A 219 -5.60 6.31 -3.44
CA SER A 219 -5.47 7.74 -3.22
C SER A 219 -4.17 8.17 -3.86
N GLY A 220 -4.20 8.27 -5.20
CA GLY A 220 -3.20 9.04 -5.93
C GLY A 220 -3.33 10.49 -5.47
N GLY A 221 -2.67 10.82 -4.35
CA GLY A 221 -2.43 12.19 -3.96
C GLY A 221 -1.52 12.77 -5.04
N THR A 222 -2.13 13.30 -6.08
CA THR A 222 -1.41 14.02 -7.11
C THR A 222 -0.74 15.20 -6.42
N GLY A 223 0.48 15.53 -6.84
CA GLY A 223 1.17 16.70 -6.31
C GLY A 223 0.34 17.98 -6.52
N GLN A 224 0.91 19.15 -6.22
CA GLN A 224 0.20 20.43 -6.24
C GLN A 224 -0.58 20.77 -7.53
N LYS A 225 -0.37 20.04 -8.63
CA LYS A 225 -1.09 20.17 -9.90
C LYS A 225 -1.88 18.88 -10.20
N GLU A 226 -3.17 19.06 -10.48
CA GLU A 226 -4.06 18.00 -10.94
C GLU A 226 -3.56 17.43 -12.29
N PRO A 227 -3.46 16.09 -12.43
CA PRO A 227 -2.98 15.46 -13.65
C PRO A 227 -3.99 15.60 -14.77
N THR A 228 -3.51 15.59 -16.01
CA THR A 228 -4.35 15.51 -17.19
C THR A 228 -4.99 14.12 -17.32
N ALA A 229 -6.03 13.99 -18.15
CA ALA A 229 -6.64 12.70 -18.46
C ALA A 229 -5.62 11.68 -19.04
N GLU A 230 -4.65 12.15 -19.83
CA GLU A 230 -3.56 11.31 -20.36
C GLU A 230 -2.61 10.86 -19.25
N GLN A 231 -2.22 11.76 -18.36
CA GLN A 231 -1.39 11.42 -17.20
C GLN A 231 -2.10 10.43 -16.27
N LEU A 232 -3.41 10.58 -16.06
CA LEU A 232 -4.22 9.63 -15.29
C LEU A 232 -4.21 8.22 -15.89
N GLN A 233 -4.17 8.08 -17.21
CA GLN A 233 -4.10 6.76 -17.85
C GLN A 233 -2.82 6.00 -17.46
N HIS A 234 -1.69 6.68 -17.25
CA HIS A 234 -0.46 6.02 -16.79
C HIS A 234 -0.59 5.43 -15.37
N TYR A 235 -1.29 6.13 -14.46
CA TYR A 235 -1.59 5.59 -13.14
C TYR A 235 -2.60 4.45 -13.18
N LEU A 236 -3.60 4.52 -14.07
CA LEU A 236 -4.59 3.47 -14.21
C LEU A 236 -3.99 2.22 -14.85
N LYS A 237 -3.01 2.39 -15.75
CA LYS A 237 -2.36 1.28 -16.45
C LYS A 237 -1.80 0.23 -15.48
N ILE A 238 -1.02 0.63 -14.48
CA ILE A 238 -0.44 -0.32 -13.52
C ILE A 238 -1.52 -1.08 -12.71
N ILE A 239 -2.66 -0.44 -12.44
CA ILE A 239 -3.79 -1.06 -11.75
C ILE A 239 -4.51 -2.04 -12.67
N VAL A 240 -4.75 -1.65 -13.93
CA VAL A 240 -5.41 -2.49 -14.93
C VAL A 240 -4.53 -3.71 -15.25
N ASP A 241 -3.22 -3.53 -15.39
CA ASP A 241 -2.28 -4.63 -15.61
C ASP A 241 -2.29 -5.63 -14.43
N ASP A 242 -2.35 -5.14 -13.18
CA ASP A 242 -2.51 -5.98 -11.97
C ASP A 242 -3.84 -6.74 -11.98
N LEU A 243 -4.94 -6.09 -12.40
CA LEU A 243 -6.26 -6.72 -12.49
C LEU A 243 -6.35 -7.77 -13.58
N ILE A 244 -5.75 -7.53 -14.74
CA ILE A 244 -5.66 -8.51 -15.83
C ILE A 244 -4.89 -9.73 -15.34
N MET A 245 -3.73 -9.54 -14.69
CA MET A 245 -2.95 -10.64 -14.12
C MET A 245 -3.77 -11.44 -13.08
N LEU A 246 -4.48 -10.75 -12.18
CA LEU A 246 -5.34 -11.40 -11.17
C LEU A 246 -6.52 -12.16 -11.79
N TYR A 247 -7.06 -11.70 -12.91
CA TYR A 247 -8.14 -12.35 -13.62
C TYR A 247 -7.65 -13.55 -14.42
N GLU A 248 -6.57 -13.41 -15.20
CA GLU A 248 -6.09 -14.43 -16.12
C GLU A 248 -5.32 -15.55 -15.42
N ASP A 249 -4.36 -15.19 -14.56
CA ASP A 249 -3.42 -16.13 -13.96
C ASP A 249 -3.65 -16.29 -12.45
N GLY A 250 -4.12 -15.24 -11.78
CA GLY A 250 -4.26 -15.20 -10.35
C GLY A 250 -2.92 -15.14 -9.62
N ILE A 251 -2.98 -15.11 -8.30
CA ILE A 251 -1.80 -15.09 -7.42
C ILE A 251 -1.83 -16.24 -6.43
N VAL A 252 -0.66 -16.78 -6.09
CA VAL A 252 -0.53 -17.74 -5.00
C VAL A 252 -0.38 -16.98 -3.69
N VAL A 253 -1.30 -17.23 -2.76
CA VAL A 253 -1.31 -16.58 -1.44
C VAL A 253 -1.17 -17.62 -0.32
N ASN A 254 -0.17 -17.44 0.54
CA ASN A 254 -0.01 -18.27 1.74
C ASN A 254 -0.96 -17.78 2.83
N THR A 255 -1.74 -18.71 3.38
CA THR A 255 -2.68 -18.42 4.47
C THR A 255 -2.41 -19.35 5.64
N PRO A 256 -2.90 -19.03 6.86
CA PRO A 256 -2.81 -19.95 7.98
C PRO A 256 -3.43 -21.33 7.71
N GLU A 257 -4.46 -21.37 6.85
CA GLU A 257 -5.19 -22.59 6.46
C GLU A 257 -4.50 -23.34 5.32
N PHE A 258 -3.81 -22.61 4.43
CA PHE A 258 -3.09 -23.13 3.26
C PHE A 258 -1.63 -22.64 3.27
N PRO A 259 -0.73 -23.26 4.05
CA PRO A 259 0.65 -22.80 4.18
C PRO A 259 1.47 -23.00 2.90
N ASN A 260 1.09 -23.97 2.06
CA ASN A 260 1.71 -24.20 0.74
C ASN A 260 1.21 -23.23 -0.34
N GLY A 261 0.31 -22.31 0.01
CA GLY A 261 -0.31 -21.38 -0.92
C GLY A 261 -1.62 -21.89 -1.51
N ILE A 262 -2.53 -20.97 -1.82
CA ILE A 262 -3.75 -21.20 -2.60
C ILE A 262 -3.83 -20.15 -3.70
N ILE A 263 -4.34 -20.54 -4.87
CA ILE A 263 -4.56 -19.61 -5.98
C ILE A 263 -5.75 -18.71 -5.64
N VAL A 264 -5.57 -17.40 -5.83
CA VAL A 264 -6.61 -16.40 -5.72
C VAL A 264 -6.76 -15.71 -7.07
N ARG A 265 -7.97 -15.76 -7.63
CA ARG A 265 -8.35 -15.04 -8.84
C ARG A 265 -9.40 -14.00 -8.52
N VAL A 266 -9.32 -12.88 -9.22
CA VAL A 266 -10.19 -11.73 -9.00
C VAL A 266 -10.89 -11.38 -10.29
N GLU A 267 -12.18 -11.09 -10.16
CA GLU A 267 -12.95 -10.38 -11.16
C GLU A 267 -13.33 -9.01 -10.62
N SER A 268 -13.17 -7.97 -11.44
CA SER A 268 -13.52 -6.60 -11.08
C SER A 268 -14.76 -6.11 -11.81
N TYR A 269 -15.70 -5.48 -11.10
CA TYR A 269 -16.84 -4.81 -11.72
C TYR A 269 -16.98 -3.37 -11.22
N VAL A 270 -17.43 -2.49 -12.12
CA VAL A 270 -17.73 -1.10 -11.79
C VAL A 270 -19.21 -1.01 -11.38
N LEU A 271 -19.45 -0.55 -10.15
CA LEU A 271 -20.78 -0.20 -9.71
C LEU A 271 -21.08 1.23 -10.18
N ALA A 272 -21.77 1.36 -11.30
CA ALA A 272 -22.37 2.64 -11.69
C ALA A 272 -23.66 2.84 -10.88
N ASP A 273 -23.58 3.64 -9.81
CA ASP A 273 -24.77 4.12 -9.10
C ASP A 273 -25.46 5.16 -9.98
N HIS A 274 -26.32 4.70 -10.89
CA HIS A 274 -27.22 5.57 -11.65
C HIS A 274 -28.33 6.04 -10.70
N ARG A 275 -28.14 7.21 -10.10
CA ARG A 275 -29.25 8.02 -9.59
C ARG A 275 -29.85 8.86 -10.70
#